data_AF-A0A060BUX4-F1
#
_entry.id   AF-A0A060BUX4-F1
#
_cell.length_a   1.000
_cell.length_b   1.000
_cell.length_c   1.000
_cell.angle_alpha   90.00
_cell.angle_beta   90.00
_cell.angle_gamma   90.00
#
_symmetry.space_group_name_H-M   'P 1'
#
loop_
_entity.id
_entity.type
_entity.pdbx_description
1 polymer ?
#
loop_
_entity_poly.entity_id
_entity_poly.type
_entity_poly.pdbx_seq_one_letter_code
_entity_poly.pdbx_strand_id
1 'polypeptide(L)'
;NVNEELSCYEVYTSKLRIRVNKSPFKLQIFDKYQKLLFSDYADKGHVAEGNRKVEYKTLRRDEHFFGLGEKTGKLDRRGESYKMWNSDQPCYSVAEDPLYKSIPFFMSNYRYGIF
;
A
#
# COMPACT_ATOMS: atom_id res chain seq x y z
N ASN A 1 -2.88 23.38 -9.63
CA ASN A 1 -2.29 23.39 -8.27
C ASN A 1 -1.14 22.40 -8.16
N VAL A 2 -0.07 22.62 -8.91
CA VAL A 2 1.21 21.92 -8.73
C VAL A 2 2.24 23.00 -8.47
N ASN A 3 2.94 22.91 -7.34
CA ASN A 3 4.09 23.77 -7.04
C ASN A 3 5.36 22.99 -7.41
N GLU A 4 6.23 23.59 -8.20
CA GLU A 4 7.50 22.98 -8.59
C GLU A 4 8.64 23.64 -7.82
N GLU A 5 9.39 22.81 -7.09
CA GLU A 5 10.60 23.20 -6.36
C GLU A 5 11.84 22.61 -7.04
N LEU A 6 13.03 23.05 -6.63
CA LEU A 6 14.31 22.55 -7.20
C LEU A 6 14.43 21.02 -7.13
N SER A 7 14.02 20.42 -6.01
CA SER A 7 14.18 18.97 -5.75
C SER A 7 12.87 18.16 -5.78
N CYS A 8 11.71 18.81 -5.85
CA CYS A 8 10.43 18.10 -5.75
C CYS A 8 9.27 18.83 -6.44
N TYR A 9 8.17 18.11 -6.63
CA TYR A 9 6.85 18.67 -6.90
C TYR A 9 5.97 18.55 -5.66
N GLU A 10 5.10 19.52 -5.44
CA GLU A 10 4.10 19.49 -4.39
C GLU A 10 2.69 19.72 -4.92
N VAL A 11 1.75 18.91 -4.45
CA VAL A 11 0.33 19.02 -4.78
C VAL A 11 -0.45 19.11 -3.47
N TYR A 12 -1.33 20.10 -3.39
CA TYR A 12 -2.12 20.39 -2.20
C TYR A 12 -3.61 20.19 -2.48
N THR A 13 -4.28 19.57 -1.53
CA THR A 13 -5.75 19.46 -1.47
C THR A 13 -6.23 19.90 -0.09
N SER A 14 -7.54 19.94 0.15
CA SER A 14 -8.10 20.26 1.47
C SER A 14 -7.76 19.23 2.55
N LYS A 15 -7.31 18.01 2.18
CA LYS A 15 -7.01 16.92 3.12
C LYS A 15 -5.58 16.39 3.06
N LEU A 16 -4.92 16.52 1.90
CA LEU A 16 -3.64 15.89 1.61
C LEU A 16 -2.61 16.90 1.12
N ARG A 17 -1.36 16.67 1.52
CA ARG A 17 -0.16 17.20 0.86
C ARG A 17 0.57 16.04 0.21
N ILE A 18 0.80 16.13 -1.08
CA ILE A 18 1.56 15.14 -1.85
C ILE A 18 2.89 15.77 -2.22
N ARG A 19 3.98 15.07 -1.93
CA ARG A 19 5.34 15.45 -2.30
C ARG A 19 5.93 14.38 -3.20
N VAL A 20 6.47 14.80 -4.34
CA VAL A 20 7.15 13.93 -5.30
C VAL A 20 8.59 14.38 -5.43
N ASN A 21 9.53 13.62 -4.88
CA ASN A 21 10.96 13.89 -5.07
C ASN A 21 11.34 13.64 -6.54
N LYS A 22 12.19 14.49 -7.12
CA LYS A 22 12.61 14.39 -8.53
C LYS A 22 13.67 13.30 -8.73
N SER A 23 14.70 13.28 -7.88
CA SER A 23 15.84 12.37 -8.01
C SER A 23 16.34 11.89 -6.63
N PRO A 24 16.23 10.58 -6.31
CA PRO A 24 15.44 9.59 -7.03
C PRO A 24 13.94 9.92 -6.96
N PHE A 25 13.15 9.40 -7.90
CA PHE A 25 11.69 9.53 -7.83
C PHE A 25 11.18 8.93 -6.52
N LYS A 26 10.38 9.70 -5.77
CA LYS A 26 9.78 9.22 -4.51
C LYS A 26 8.45 9.89 -4.25
N LEU A 27 7.37 9.11 -4.16
CA LEU A 27 6.06 9.59 -3.74
C LEU A 27 5.93 9.56 -2.22
N GLN A 28 5.44 10.67 -1.65
CA GLN A 28 5.06 10.79 -0.25
C GLN A 28 3.70 11.49 -0.14
N ILE A 29 2.80 10.92 0.66
CA ILE A 29 1.48 11.47 0.93
C ILE A 29 1.37 11.74 2.42
N PHE A 30 1.03 12.96 2.76
CA PHE A 30 0.81 13.44 4.12
C PHE A 30 -0.64 13.88 4.28
N ASP A 31 -1.14 13.86 5.52
CA ASP A 31 -2.35 14.60 5.85
C ASP A 31 -2.08 16.12 5.89
N LYS A 32 -3.15 16.90 6.06
CA LYS A 32 -3.04 18.36 6.20
C LYS A 32 -2.25 18.84 7.42
N TYR A 33 -1.92 17.95 8.37
CA TYR A 33 -1.13 18.24 9.56
C TYR A 33 0.34 17.78 9.42
N GLN A 34 0.78 17.48 8.20
CA GLN A 34 2.14 17.02 7.89
C GLN A 34 2.47 15.64 8.48
N LYS A 35 1.48 14.85 8.92
CA LYS A 35 1.71 13.46 9.29
C LYS A 35 1.84 12.63 8.02
N LEU A 36 2.97 11.94 7.87
CA LEU A 36 3.18 11.02 6.74
C LEU A 36 2.17 9.86 6.82
N LEU A 37 1.37 9.68 5.78
CA LEU A 37 0.39 8.58 5.65
C LEU A 37 0.95 7.45 4.81
N PHE A 38 1.57 7.76 3.67
CA PHE A 38 2.03 6.76 2.71
C PHE A 38 3.33 7.24 2.04
N SER A 39 4.29 6.35 1.83
CA SER A 39 5.56 6.69 1.21
C SER A 39 6.14 5.50 0.46
N ASP A 40 6.75 5.76 -0.69
CA ASP A 40 7.66 4.83 -1.34
C ASP A 40 8.81 4.43 -0.39
N TYR A 41 9.30 3.20 -0.55
CA TYR A 41 10.45 2.68 0.16
C TYR A 41 11.74 2.98 -0.60
N ALA A 42 12.64 3.74 0.03
CA ALA A 42 13.93 4.15 -0.56
C ALA A 42 13.75 4.70 -2.00
N ASP A 43 14.58 4.23 -2.92
CA ASP A 43 14.54 4.46 -4.37
C ASP A 43 13.79 3.34 -5.13
N LYS A 44 13.11 2.44 -4.41
CA LYS A 44 12.43 1.25 -4.95
C LYS A 44 10.90 1.38 -4.94
N GLY A 45 10.37 2.61 -4.97
CA GLY A 45 8.93 2.87 -4.93
C GLY A 45 8.14 2.01 -5.92
N HIS A 46 8.67 1.89 -7.14
CA HIS A 46 8.20 1.04 -8.23
C HIS A 46 9.38 0.24 -8.81
N VAL A 47 9.20 -1.06 -9.01
CA VAL A 47 10.17 -1.96 -9.66
C VAL A 47 9.45 -2.76 -10.75
N ALA A 48 9.98 -2.71 -11.97
CA ALA A 48 9.46 -3.45 -13.11
C ALA A 48 10.55 -4.39 -13.67
N GLU A 49 10.23 -5.67 -13.77
CA GLU A 49 11.09 -6.71 -14.35
C GLU A 49 10.28 -7.55 -15.35
N GLY A 50 10.45 -7.27 -16.64
CA GLY A 50 9.59 -7.83 -17.69
C GLY A 50 8.13 -7.46 -17.45
N ASN A 51 7.27 -8.47 -17.29
CA ASN A 51 5.85 -8.27 -16.99
C ASN A 51 5.55 -8.13 -15.49
N ARG A 52 6.53 -8.37 -14.62
CA ARG A 52 6.37 -8.27 -13.16
C ARG A 52 6.49 -6.82 -12.72
N LYS A 53 5.48 -6.31 -12.02
CA LYS A 53 5.48 -4.98 -11.39
C LYS A 53 5.33 -5.12 -9.89
N VAL A 54 6.18 -4.45 -9.12
CA VAL A 54 6.14 -4.46 -7.64
C VAL A 54 6.26 -3.04 -7.11
N GLU A 55 5.40 -2.72 -6.15
CA GLU A 55 5.40 -1.44 -5.44
C GLU A 55 5.96 -1.67 -4.03
N TYR A 56 7.09 -1.04 -3.68
CA TYR A 56 7.62 -1.10 -2.31
C TYR A 56 7.30 0.18 -1.56
N LYS A 57 6.63 0.05 -0.42
CA LYS A 57 6.21 1.17 0.44
C LYS A 57 6.83 1.03 1.82
N THR A 58 7.06 2.17 2.46
CA THR A 58 7.67 2.21 3.81
C THR A 58 6.67 1.67 4.83
N LEU A 59 7.07 0.63 5.58
CA LEU A 59 6.27 0.04 6.64
C LEU A 59 6.67 0.59 8.00
N ARG A 60 5.75 1.22 8.73
CA ARG A 60 6.01 1.70 10.10
C ARG A 60 5.83 0.56 11.11
N ARG A 61 6.40 0.73 12.32
CA ARG A 61 6.37 -0.31 13.36
C ARG A 61 4.97 -0.59 13.90
N ASP A 62 4.15 0.45 13.99
CA ASP A 62 2.79 0.47 14.54
C ASP A 62 1.70 0.44 13.45
N GLU A 63 2.05 0.06 12.23
CA GLU A 63 1.14 0.05 11.09
C GLU A 63 0.48 -1.31 10.91
N HIS A 64 -0.84 -1.36 10.98
CA HIS A 64 -1.65 -2.58 10.88
C HIS A 64 -2.50 -2.54 9.62
N PHE A 65 -2.76 -3.71 9.03
CA PHE A 65 -3.48 -3.83 7.76
C PHE A 65 -4.71 -4.71 7.88
N PHE A 66 -5.77 -4.36 7.17
CA PHE A 66 -7.07 -5.04 7.21
C PHE A 66 -7.69 -5.14 5.82
N GLY A 67 -8.57 -6.13 5.61
CA GLY A 67 -9.28 -6.32 4.34
C GLY A 67 -8.74 -7.50 3.53
N LEU A 68 -8.50 -7.27 2.25
CA LEU A 68 -8.20 -8.26 1.20
C LEU A 68 -9.37 -9.22 0.90
N GLY A 69 -10.59 -8.83 1.29
CA GLY A 69 -11.81 -9.60 1.09
C GLY A 69 -11.91 -10.82 2.01
N GLU A 70 -12.38 -11.92 1.44
CA GLU A 70 -12.55 -13.20 2.13
C GLU A 70 -11.22 -13.96 2.16
N LYS A 71 -10.51 -13.87 3.29
CA LYS A 71 -9.25 -14.57 3.54
C LYS A 71 -9.20 -15.11 4.97
N THR A 72 -8.64 -16.29 5.15
CA THR A 72 -8.42 -16.90 6.47
C THR A 72 -7.30 -16.19 7.24
N GLY A 73 -6.93 -16.71 8.42
CA GLY A 73 -5.92 -16.12 9.29
C GLY A 73 -6.43 -14.96 10.13
N LYS A 74 -5.49 -14.21 10.72
CA LYS A 74 -5.78 -13.11 11.65
C LYS A 74 -6.40 -11.91 10.92
N LEU A 75 -7.25 -11.16 11.62
CA LEU A 75 -7.82 -9.91 11.11
C LEU A 75 -6.75 -8.90 10.71
N ASP A 76 -5.74 -8.73 11.57
CA ASP A 76 -4.54 -7.95 11.26
C ASP A 76 -3.64 -8.75 10.31
N ARG A 77 -3.43 -8.17 9.13
CA ARG A 77 -2.67 -8.75 8.02
C ARG A 77 -1.18 -8.40 8.09
N ARG A 78 -0.74 -7.64 9.10
CA ARG A 78 0.67 -7.26 9.27
C ARG A 78 1.55 -8.50 9.45
N GLY A 79 2.58 -8.61 8.60
CA GLY A 79 3.57 -9.69 8.67
C GLY A 79 3.18 -10.94 7.88
N GLU A 80 2.00 -10.96 7.27
CA GLU A 80 1.50 -12.08 6.47
C GLU A 80 1.55 -11.75 4.96
N SER A 81 1.49 -12.77 4.13
CA SER A 81 1.45 -12.64 2.66
C SER A 81 0.19 -13.31 2.12
N TYR A 82 -0.45 -12.67 1.14
CA TYR A 82 -1.72 -13.13 0.57
C TYR A 82 -1.69 -13.05 -0.95
N LYS A 83 -2.38 -13.99 -1.60
CA LYS A 83 -2.45 -14.13 -3.05
C LYS A 83 -3.87 -13.86 -3.56
N MET A 84 -3.96 -13.24 -4.74
CA MET A 84 -5.22 -12.99 -5.44
C MET A 84 -5.34 -13.97 -6.60
N TRP A 85 -5.83 -15.16 -6.29
CA TRP A 85 -6.08 -16.20 -7.28
C TRP A 85 -7.28 -17.01 -6.79
N ASN A 86 -8.42 -16.88 -7.45
CA ASN A 86 -9.62 -17.60 -7.04
C ASN A 86 -9.34 -19.11 -7.13
N SER A 87 -9.38 -19.76 -5.98
CA SER A 87 -9.12 -21.19 -5.83
C SER A 87 -10.32 -21.88 -5.22
N ASP A 88 -10.67 -23.04 -5.77
CA ASP A 88 -11.60 -23.97 -5.13
C ASP A 88 -10.80 -24.89 -4.21
N GLN A 89 -10.83 -24.60 -2.90
CA GLN A 89 -10.16 -25.38 -1.86
C GLN A 89 -11.19 -25.90 -0.85
N PRO A 90 -11.74 -27.11 -1.05
CA PRO A 90 -12.69 -27.68 -0.11
C PRO A 90 -12.01 -27.97 1.25
N CYS A 91 -12.76 -27.84 2.34
CA CYS A 91 -12.29 -28.13 3.69
C CYS A 91 -11.01 -27.36 4.10
N TYR A 92 -10.88 -26.11 3.63
CA TYR A 92 -9.69 -25.30 3.85
C TYR A 92 -9.35 -25.10 5.33
N SER A 93 -8.05 -24.98 5.62
CA SER A 93 -7.54 -24.75 6.98
C SER A 93 -7.71 -23.30 7.43
N VAL A 94 -7.51 -23.05 8.73
CA VAL A 94 -7.56 -21.69 9.31
C VAL A 94 -6.47 -20.74 8.82
N ALA A 95 -5.46 -21.26 8.10
CA ALA A 95 -4.35 -20.51 7.52
C ALA A 95 -4.30 -20.60 5.98
N GLU A 96 -5.32 -21.18 5.35
CA GLU A 96 -5.36 -21.36 3.89
C GLU A 96 -5.48 -20.03 3.13
N ASP A 97 -4.61 -19.84 2.14
CA ASP A 97 -4.72 -18.78 1.15
C ASP A 97 -4.04 -19.23 -0.16
N PRO A 98 -4.67 -19.03 -1.34
CA PRO A 98 -5.88 -18.24 -1.58
C PRO A 98 -7.20 -19.05 -1.53
N LEU A 99 -8.33 -18.33 -1.48
CA LEU A 99 -9.69 -18.87 -1.42
C LEU A 99 -10.51 -18.47 -2.66
N TYR A 100 -11.84 -18.56 -2.54
CA TYR A 100 -12.81 -18.36 -3.61
C TYR A 100 -12.89 -16.94 -4.19
N LYS A 101 -12.54 -15.90 -3.42
CA LYS A 101 -12.75 -14.50 -3.80
C LYS A 101 -11.44 -13.71 -3.76
N SER A 102 -11.21 -12.92 -4.80
CA SER A 102 -10.08 -11.99 -4.90
C SER A 102 -10.59 -10.55 -4.90
N ILE A 103 -10.45 -9.86 -3.77
CA ILE A 103 -10.78 -8.44 -3.63
C ILE A 103 -9.49 -7.72 -3.21
N PRO A 104 -8.73 -7.12 -4.15
CA PRO A 104 -7.43 -6.50 -3.87
C PRO A 104 -7.53 -5.14 -3.15
N PHE A 105 -8.49 -4.99 -2.24
CA PHE A 105 -8.65 -3.79 -1.42
C PHE A 105 -8.18 -4.06 0.02
N PHE A 106 -7.29 -3.22 0.54
CA PHE A 106 -6.92 -3.25 1.97
C PHE A 106 -6.81 -1.84 2.55
N MET A 107 -6.86 -1.77 3.88
CA MET A 107 -6.81 -0.54 4.66
C MET A 107 -5.66 -0.59 5.65
N SER A 108 -5.04 0.56 5.91
CA SER A 108 -4.07 0.76 7.00
C SER A 108 -4.73 1.50 8.16
N ASN A 109 -4.32 1.20 9.40
CA ASN A 109 -4.68 2.02 10.57
C ASN A 109 -4.16 3.48 10.48
N TYR A 110 -3.27 3.78 9.52
CA TYR A 110 -2.89 5.14 9.13
C TYR A 110 -3.97 5.86 8.30
N ARG A 111 -5.20 5.32 8.22
CA ARG A 111 -6.40 5.94 7.64
C ARG A 111 -6.32 6.17 6.12
N TYR A 112 -5.74 5.22 5.41
CA TYR A 112 -5.80 5.14 3.95
C TYR A 112 -6.16 3.72 3.51
N GLY A 113 -6.71 3.61 2.30
CA GLY A 113 -6.96 2.33 1.63
C GLY A 113 -6.24 2.27 0.29
N ILE A 114 -5.96 1.06 -0.17
CA ILE A 114 -5.33 0.76 -1.47
C ILE A 114 -6.21 -0.24 -2.21
N PHE A 115 -6.44 0.00 -3.49
CA PHE A 115 -7.17 -0.86 -4.43
C PHE A 115 -6.40 -0.94 -5.74
#